data_AF-S9QRT1-F1
#
_entry.id   AF-S9QRT1-F1
#
_cell.length_a   1.000
_cell.length_b   1.000
_cell.length_c   1.000
_cell.angle_alpha   90.00
_cell.angle_beta   90.00
_cell.angle_gamma   90.00
#
_symmetry.space_group_name_H-M   'P 1'
#
loop_
_entity.id
_entity.type
_entity.pdbx_description
1 polymer ?
#
loop_
_entity_poly.entity_id
_entity_poly.type
_entity_poly.pdbx_seq_one_letter_code
_entity_poly.pdbx_strand_id
1 'polypeptide(L)'
;MKLERHVGGLSLARKANYLRARGWREEKEGWSSEIFGLLPTAKALHHQLTDDLSQALCQRGWQVLGFSERGYVRLREGERGKPCSLPKALRTQARREKRLVAELTYSLFLAALLEVERSP
;
A
#
# COMPACT_ATOMS: atom_id res chain seq x y z
N MET A 1 4.29 8.69 11.41
CA MET A 1 4.77 7.30 11.54
C MET A 1 5.09 6.78 10.14
N LYS A 2 6.31 6.29 9.85
CA LYS A 2 6.66 5.78 8.51
C LYS A 2 6.10 4.36 8.36
N LEU A 3 5.30 4.11 7.31
CA LEU A 3 4.73 2.80 6.97
C LEU A 3 5.80 1.70 6.89
N GLU A 4 6.95 2.08 6.35
CA GLU A 4 8.18 1.30 6.29
C GLU A 4 8.62 0.71 7.63
N ARG A 5 8.21 1.24 8.80
CA ARG A 5 8.57 0.64 10.09
C ARG A 5 7.84 -0.68 10.38
N HIS A 6 6.62 -0.85 9.88
CA HIS A 6 5.85 -2.09 10.08
C HIS A 6 6.42 -3.24 9.26
N VAL A 7 7.02 -2.93 8.11
CA VAL A 7 7.74 -3.90 7.27
C VAL A 7 9.25 -3.88 7.53
N GLY A 8 9.79 -2.79 8.07
CA GLY A 8 11.22 -2.55 8.28
C GLY A 8 11.83 -3.45 9.33
N GLY A 9 11.04 -3.85 10.34
CA GLY A 9 11.40 -4.86 11.35
C GLY A 9 11.29 -6.31 10.86
N LEU A 10 10.85 -6.54 9.61
CA LEU A 10 10.84 -7.87 9.03
C LEU A 10 12.25 -8.24 8.54
N SER A 11 12.63 -9.51 8.73
CA SER A 11 13.84 -10.08 8.14
C SER A 11 13.81 -9.94 6.61
N LEU A 12 14.97 -10.01 5.96
CA LEU A 12 15.06 -9.97 4.50
C LEU A 12 14.18 -11.03 3.84
N ALA A 13 14.15 -12.24 4.41
CA ALA A 13 13.28 -13.33 3.96
C ALA A 13 11.78 -12.98 4.01
N ARG A 14 11.34 -12.30 5.08
CA ARG A 14 9.94 -11.88 5.21
C ARG A 14 9.59 -10.75 4.24
N LYS A 15 10.52 -9.81 3.97
CA LYS A 15 10.34 -8.77 2.95
C LYS A 15 10.23 -9.38 1.55
N ALA A 16 11.07 -10.37 1.25
CA ALA A 16 11.02 -11.10 -0.01
C ALA A 16 9.71 -11.87 -0.17
N ASN A 17 9.29 -12.62 0.85
CA ASN A 17 8.02 -13.34 0.84
C ASN A 17 6.82 -12.40 0.68
N TYR A 18 6.83 -11.26 1.37
CA TYR A 18 5.80 -10.22 1.25
C TYR A 18 5.64 -9.73 -0.19
N LEU A 19 6.75 -9.43 -0.89
CA LEU A 19 6.76 -8.97 -2.27
C LEU A 19 6.31 -10.08 -3.25
N ARG A 20 6.85 -11.30 -3.10
CA ARG A 20 6.47 -12.44 -3.95
C ARG A 20 4.98 -12.76 -3.87
N ALA A 21 4.41 -12.71 -2.66
CA ALA A 21 3.00 -12.96 -2.44
C ALA A 21 2.09 -11.90 -3.12
N ARG A 22 2.67 -10.80 -3.60
CA ARG A 22 1.98 -9.71 -4.33
C ARG A 22 2.41 -9.64 -5.78
N GLY A 23 2.94 -10.74 -6.32
CA GLY A 23 3.30 -10.88 -7.73
C GLY A 23 4.61 -10.21 -8.14
N TRP A 24 5.39 -9.66 -7.20
CA TRP A 24 6.73 -9.18 -7.54
C TRP A 24 7.67 -10.34 -7.79
N ARG A 25 8.55 -10.19 -8.78
CA ARG A 25 9.60 -11.16 -9.09
C ARG A 25 10.94 -10.61 -8.61
N GLU A 26 11.74 -11.49 -8.04
CA GLU A 26 13.09 -11.15 -7.61
C GLU A 26 14.03 -11.24 -8.82
N GLU A 27 14.76 -10.18 -9.06
CA GLU A 27 15.71 -10.02 -10.17
C GLU A 27 17.11 -9.76 -9.59
N LYS A 28 18.16 -9.94 -10.39
CA LYS A 28 19.54 -9.67 -9.96
C LYS A 28 19.76 -8.26 -9.41
N GLU A 29 19.01 -7.29 -9.93
CA GLU A 29 19.16 -5.86 -9.60
C GLU A 29 18.04 -5.32 -8.68
N GLY A 30 17.10 -6.17 -8.24
CA GLY A 30 16.00 -5.74 -7.39
C GLY A 30 14.74 -6.56 -7.54
N TRP A 31 13.61 -5.88 -7.63
CA TRP A 31 12.28 -6.48 -7.69
C TRP A 31 11.50 -5.90 -8.85
N SER A 32 10.95 -6.75 -9.71
CA SER A 32 10.13 -6.36 -10.84
C SER A 32 8.65 -6.58 -10.56
N SER A 33 7.82 -5.64 -11.01
CA SER A 33 6.36 -5.71 -11.02
C SER A 33 5.85 -5.22 -12.37
N GLU A 34 4.78 -5.81 -12.88
CA GLU A 34 4.13 -5.36 -14.12
C GLU A 34 3.63 -3.91 -14.00
N ILE A 35 3.25 -3.49 -12.80
CA ILE A 35 2.68 -2.16 -12.54
C ILE A 35 3.78 -1.12 -12.30
N PHE A 36 4.84 -1.50 -11.56
CA PHE A 36 5.83 -0.54 -11.05
C PHE A 36 7.23 -0.67 -11.67
N GLY A 37 7.46 -1.66 -12.54
CA GLY A 37 8.75 -1.93 -13.15
C GLY A 37 9.78 -2.49 -12.17
N LEU A 38 11.06 -2.39 -12.53
CA LEU A 38 12.18 -2.86 -11.74
C LEU A 38 12.61 -1.81 -10.71
N LEU A 39 12.60 -2.19 -9.42
CA LEU A 39 12.92 -1.29 -8.31
C LEU A 39 13.81 -1.98 -7.26
N PRO A 40 14.71 -1.23 -6.60
CA PRO A 40 15.40 -1.73 -5.41
C PRO A 40 14.41 -2.09 -4.30
N THR A 41 14.77 -3.04 -3.44
CA THR A 41 13.90 -3.60 -2.37
C THR A 41 13.14 -2.54 -1.57
N ALA A 42 13.82 -1.47 -1.13
CA ALA A 42 13.17 -0.43 -0.34
C ALA A 42 12.05 0.31 -1.11
N LYS A 43 12.26 0.56 -2.41
CA LYS A 43 11.25 1.19 -3.27
C LYS A 43 10.13 0.21 -3.60
N ALA A 44 10.45 -1.04 -3.93
CA ALA A 44 9.44 -2.06 -4.17
C ALA A 44 8.48 -2.20 -2.98
N LEU A 45 9.03 -2.28 -1.76
CA LEU A 45 8.22 -2.31 -0.53
C LEU A 45 7.39 -1.04 -0.35
N HIS A 46 7.95 0.14 -0.62
CA HIS A 46 7.23 1.40 -0.53
C HIS A 46 6.04 1.47 -1.50
N HIS A 47 6.27 1.11 -2.76
CA HIS A 47 5.24 1.09 -3.80
C HIS A 47 4.14 0.10 -3.43
N GLN A 48 4.52 -1.11 -3.02
CA GLN A 48 3.55 -2.13 -2.67
C GLN A 48 2.73 -1.80 -1.42
N LEU A 49 3.36 -1.25 -0.37
CA LEU A 49 2.62 -0.78 0.81
C LEU A 49 1.65 0.34 0.47
N THR A 50 2.03 1.22 -0.45
CA THR A 50 1.17 2.30 -0.90
C THR A 50 -0.01 1.77 -1.71
N ASP A 51 0.23 0.77 -2.56
CA ASP A 51 -0.81 0.07 -3.32
C ASP A 51 -1.79 -0.65 -2.37
N ASP A 52 -1.31 -1.53 -1.49
CA ASP A 52 -2.13 -2.27 -0.51
C ASP A 52 -3.08 -1.35 0.27
N LEU A 53 -2.57 -0.23 0.80
CA LEU A 53 -3.39 0.74 1.53
C LEU A 53 -4.38 1.46 0.63
N SER A 54 -4.01 1.73 -0.61
CA SER A 54 -4.90 2.37 -1.58
C SER A 54 -6.03 1.44 -2.00
N GLN A 55 -5.76 0.16 -2.23
CA GLN A 55 -6.78 -0.86 -2.53
C GLN A 55 -7.72 -1.07 -1.35
N ALA A 56 -7.21 -1.13 -0.12
CA ALA A 56 -8.04 -1.22 1.07
C ALA A 56 -8.93 0.03 1.28
N LEU A 57 -8.47 1.21 0.84
CA LEU A 57 -9.31 2.41 0.76
C LEU A 57 -10.34 2.33 -0.37
N CYS A 58 -10.04 1.70 -1.51
CA CYS A 58 -11.01 1.50 -2.59
C CYS A 58 -12.25 0.73 -2.11
N GLN A 59 -12.06 -0.29 -1.27
CA GLN A 59 -13.16 -1.00 -0.59
C GLN A 59 -14.05 -0.09 0.29
N ARG A 60 -13.60 1.14 0.58
CA ARG A 60 -14.30 2.16 1.38
C ARG A 60 -14.80 3.35 0.54
N GLY A 61 -14.95 3.15 -0.78
CA GLY A 61 -15.48 4.16 -1.70
C GLY A 61 -14.45 5.20 -2.17
N TRP A 62 -13.16 4.93 -1.98
CA TRP A 62 -12.11 5.71 -2.63
C TRP A 62 -11.81 5.16 -4.03
N GLN A 63 -11.16 5.98 -4.85
CA GLN A 63 -10.73 5.60 -6.18
C GLN A 63 -9.27 6.00 -6.38
N VAL A 64 -8.46 5.05 -6.84
CA VAL A 64 -7.09 5.32 -7.29
C VAL A 64 -7.13 6.00 -8.66
N LEU A 65 -6.47 7.15 -8.76
CA LEU A 65 -6.31 7.89 -10.01
C LEU A 65 -4.96 7.60 -10.70
N GLY A 66 -3.99 7.08 -9.95
CA GLY A 66 -2.67 6.71 -10.46
C GLY A 66 -1.58 6.85 -9.41
N PHE A 67 -0.40 6.34 -9.78
CA PHE A 67 0.81 6.37 -8.97
C PHE A 67 1.85 7.28 -9.63
N SER A 68 2.62 7.99 -8.81
CA SER A 68 3.81 8.70 -9.26
C SER A 68 5.00 7.73 -9.37
N GLU A 69 6.03 8.11 -10.14
CA GLU A 69 7.30 7.38 -10.21
C GLU A 69 7.98 7.18 -8.84
N ARG A 70 7.68 8.07 -7.89
CA ARG A 70 8.20 7.98 -6.51
C ARG A 70 7.39 7.05 -5.61
N GLY A 71 6.34 6.42 -6.14
CA GLY A 71 5.50 5.47 -5.41
C GLY A 71 4.35 6.10 -4.62
N TYR A 72 4.14 7.42 -4.72
CA TYR A 72 2.97 8.06 -4.11
C TYR A 72 1.72 7.86 -4.96
N VAL A 73 0.59 7.57 -4.30
CA VAL A 73 -0.71 7.41 -4.95
C VAL A 73 -1.56 8.69 -4.84
N ARG A 74 -2.29 8.98 -5.92
CA ARG A 74 -3.34 10.01 -5.95
C ARG A 74 -4.71 9.33 -5.89
N LEU A 75 -5.53 9.77 -4.95
CA LEU A 75 -6.84 9.19 -4.65
C LEU A 75 -7.93 10.24 -4.81
N ARG A 76 -9.14 9.78 -5.08
CA ARG A 76 -10.36 10.59 -5.03
C ARG A 76 -11.41 9.88 -4.18
N GLU A 77 -12.24 10.66 -3.52
CA GLU A 77 -13.42 10.14 -2.84
C GLU A 77 -14.61 10.09 -3.80
N GLY A 78 -15.15 8.89 -4.07
CA GLY A 78 -16.22 8.69 -5.05
C GLY A 78 -15.90 9.33 -6.42
N GLU A 79 -16.95 9.65 -7.17
CA GLU A 79 -16.79 10.21 -8.52
C GLU A 79 -16.52 11.72 -8.53
N ARG A 80 -16.92 12.45 -7.48
CA ARG A 80 -16.90 13.93 -7.47
C ARG A 80 -15.94 14.54 -6.45
N GLY A 81 -15.25 13.73 -5.64
CA GLY A 81 -14.29 14.23 -4.67
C GLY A 81 -13.12 14.99 -5.32
N LYS A 82 -12.47 15.88 -4.56
CA LYS A 82 -11.21 16.47 -5.01
C LYS A 82 -10.09 15.43 -4.90
N PRO A 83 -9.23 15.28 -5.92
CA PRO A 83 -8.06 14.43 -5.83
C PRO A 83 -7.15 14.85 -4.67
N CYS A 84 -6.67 13.87 -3.89
CA CYS A 84 -5.80 14.08 -2.74
C CYS A 84 -4.78 12.95 -2.59
N SER A 85 -3.85 13.11 -1.65
CA SER A 85 -2.81 12.14 -1.34
C SER A 85 -3.29 11.05 -0.37
N LEU A 86 -2.62 9.90 -0.34
CA LEU A 86 -2.90 8.82 0.63
C LEU A 86 -2.95 9.29 2.09
N PRO A 87 -2.00 10.10 2.61
CA PRO A 87 -2.10 10.60 3.98
C PRO A 87 -3.33 11.48 4.24
N LYS A 88 -3.85 12.18 3.22
CA LYS A 88 -5.09 12.95 3.35
C LYS A 88 -6.30 12.02 3.33
N ALA A 89 -6.32 11.04 2.43
CA ALA A 89 -7.39 10.05 2.35
C ALA A 89 -7.54 9.26 3.66
N LEU A 90 -6.42 8.73 4.20
CA LEU A 90 -6.39 8.03 5.49
C LEU A 90 -6.92 8.89 6.64
N ARG A 91 -6.53 10.18 6.72
CA ARG A 91 -7.05 11.10 7.73
C ARG A 91 -8.56 11.32 7.60
N THR A 92 -9.04 11.51 6.37
CA THR A 92 -10.47 11.69 6.11
C THR A 92 -11.25 10.43 6.50
N GLN A 93 -10.76 9.26 6.13
CA GLN A 93 -11.39 7.99 6.44
C GLN A 93 -11.40 7.71 7.96
N ALA A 94 -10.26 7.94 8.64
CA ALA A 94 -10.16 7.75 10.08
C ALA A 94 -11.16 8.62 10.85
N ARG A 95 -11.35 9.87 10.39
CA ARG A 95 -12.35 10.79 10.96
C ARG A 95 -13.78 10.27 10.78
N ARG A 96 -14.12 9.68 9.63
CA ARG A 96 -15.46 9.09 9.38
C ARG A 96 -15.73 7.93 10.30
N GLU A 97 -14.73 7.09 10.48
CA GLU A 97 -14.79 5.90 11.32
C GLU A 97 -14.54 6.20 12.81
N LYS A 98 -14.41 7.48 13.19
CA LYS A 98 -14.19 7.96 14.56
C LYS A 98 -13.03 7.23 15.27
N ARG A 99 -11.93 6.96 14.55
CA ARG A 99 -10.75 6.25 15.08
C ARG A 99 -9.45 6.96 14.75
N LEU A 100 -8.36 6.56 15.41
CA LEU A 100 -7.05 7.14 15.15
C LEU A 100 -6.54 6.73 13.77
N VAL A 101 -5.79 7.62 13.11
CA VAL A 101 -5.19 7.35 11.79
C VAL A 101 -4.26 6.14 11.84
N ALA A 102 -3.50 6.00 12.94
CA ALA A 102 -2.58 4.88 13.14
C ALA A 102 -3.35 3.55 13.22
N GLU A 103 -4.45 3.51 13.99
CA GLU A 103 -5.31 2.32 14.13
C GLU A 103 -5.96 1.95 12.79
N LEU A 104 -6.50 2.93 12.06
CA LEU A 104 -7.01 2.72 10.71
C LEU A 104 -5.93 2.12 9.82
N THR A 105 -4.77 2.78 9.72
CA THR A 105 -3.69 2.38 8.82
C THR A 105 -3.22 0.96 9.13
N TYR A 106 -3.08 0.62 10.41
CA TYR A 106 -2.71 -0.72 10.84
C TYR A 106 -3.78 -1.76 10.46
N SER A 107 -5.06 -1.46 10.67
CA SER A 107 -6.14 -2.37 10.28
C SER A 107 -6.23 -2.59 8.77
N LEU A 108 -5.99 -1.55 7.96
CA LEU A 108 -5.96 -1.66 6.49
C LEU A 108 -4.79 -2.52 6.03
N PHE A 109 -3.62 -2.32 6.65
CA PHE A 109 -2.44 -3.12 6.36
C PHE A 109 -2.65 -4.60 6.72
N LEU A 110 -3.23 -4.90 7.88
CA LEU A 110 -3.54 -6.28 8.27
C LEU A 110 -4.56 -6.93 7.35
N ALA A 111 -5.61 -6.20 6.94
CA ALA A 111 -6.59 -6.70 5.99
C ALA A 111 -5.93 -7.10 4.66
N ALA A 112 -5.06 -6.23 4.12
CA ALA A 112 -4.31 -6.51 2.90
C ALA A 112 -3.32 -7.69 3.03
N LEU A 113 -2.76 -7.92 4.22
CA LEU A 113 -1.94 -9.12 4.49
C LEU A 113 -2.79 -10.39 4.46
N LEU A 114 -3.95 -10.38 5.12
CA LEU A 114 -4.82 -11.56 5.23
C LEU A 114 -5.51 -11.94 3.92
N GLU A 115 -5.83 -10.99 3.06
CA GLU A 115 -6.38 -11.27 1.72
C GLU A 115 -5.40 -12.06 0.85
N VAL A 116 -4.10 -11.79 1.00
CA VAL A 116 -3.04 -12.49 0.27
C VAL A 116 -2.86 -13.92 0.79
N GLU A 117 -2.94 -14.16 2.10
CA GLU A 117 -2.84 -15.51 2.69
C GLU A 117 -4.02 -16.43 2.33
N ARG A 118 -5.13 -15.88 1.85
CA ARG A 118 -6.34 -16.62 1.45
C ARG A 118 -6.44 -16.89 -0.05
N SER A 119 -5.52 -16.35 -0.85
CA SER A 119 -5.46 -16.64 -2.28
C SER A 119 -4.75 -17.98 -2.49
N PRO A 120 -5.40 -18.99 -3.12
CA PRO A 120 -4.89 -20.35 -3.24
C PRO A 120 -3.62 -20.48 -4.09
#